data_AF-A0A964QNQ6-F1
#
_entry.id   AF-A0A964QNQ6-F1
#
_cell.length_a   1.000
_cell.length_b   1.000
_cell.length_c   1.000
_cell.angle_alpha   90.00
_cell.angle_beta   90.00
_cell.angle_gamma   90.00
#
_symmetry.space_group_name_H-M   'P 1'
#
loop_
_entity.id
_entity.type
_entity.pdbx_description
1 polymer ?
#
loop_
_entity_poly.entity_id
_entity_poly.type
_entity_poly.pdbx_seq_one_letter_code
_entity_poly.pdbx_strand_id
1 'polypeptide(L)'
;MKPKLKENPREWQKFTAVVGAAIFLAGFVLQKRGVLPGRPLAVLVVTAIPVVVCLIRPMWFRGFYRAGTTAGFHVGQVVGKILLIVLFLVVLTPMGWLLRFAGKDLLNRKRKPDARSYWRPSKNASHFDRQF
;
A
#
# COMPACT_ATOMS: atom_id res chain seq x y z
N MET A 1 -9.52 6.87 10.22
CA MET A 1 -9.20 5.51 10.73
C MET A 1 -7.97 5.59 11.63
N LYS A 2 -8.04 5.05 12.85
CA LYS A 2 -6.87 4.98 13.76
C LYS A 2 -6.01 3.76 13.37
N PRO A 3 -4.67 3.85 13.38
CA PRO A 3 -3.81 2.69 13.13
C PRO A 3 -3.98 1.67 14.26
N LYS A 4 -4.35 0.43 13.92
CA LYS A 4 -4.33 -0.70 14.86
C LYS A 4 -2.89 -1.18 15.03
N LEU A 5 -2.20 -0.64 16.02
CA LEU A 5 -0.84 -1.03 16.36
C LEU A 5 -0.90 -2.32 17.18
N LYS A 6 -0.29 -3.40 16.64
CA LYS A 6 -0.08 -4.63 17.39
C LYS A 6 1.13 -4.42 18.31
N GLU A 7 0.87 -4.24 19.61
CA GLU A 7 1.92 -4.08 20.62
C GLU A 7 2.44 -5.45 21.09
N ASN A 8 2.88 -6.28 20.14
CA ASN A 8 3.42 -7.60 20.44
C ASN A 8 4.96 -7.53 20.39
N PRO A 9 5.71 -7.89 21.46
CA PRO A 9 7.16 -7.73 21.51
C PRO A 9 7.93 -8.43 20.36
N ARG A 10 7.36 -9.50 19.78
CA ARG A 10 7.91 -10.17 18.59
C ARG A 10 7.86 -9.33 17.32
N GLU A 11 6.89 -8.43 17.17
CA GLU A 11 6.80 -7.56 15.99
C GLU A 11 7.85 -6.46 16.01
N TRP A 12 8.19 -5.94 17.20
CA TRP A 12 9.26 -4.96 17.37
C TRP A 12 10.62 -5.55 17.00
N GLN A 13 10.88 -6.80 17.39
CA GLN A 13 12.09 -7.52 17.02
C GLN A 13 12.21 -7.75 15.52
N LYS A 14 11.11 -8.12 14.84
CA LYS A 14 11.10 -8.32 13.38
C LYS A 14 11.38 -7.01 12.64
N PHE A 15 10.74 -5.92 13.06
CA PHE A 15 10.94 -4.62 12.42
C PHE A 15 12.39 -4.17 12.55
N THR A 16 12.99 -4.27 13.74
CA THR A 16 14.39 -3.91 13.92
C THR A 16 15.34 -4.89 13.23
N ALA A 17 15.04 -6.20 13.20
CA ALA A 17 15.85 -7.17 12.47
C ALA A 17 15.90 -6.82 10.97
N VAL A 18 14.76 -6.45 10.38
CA VAL A 18 14.68 -6.01 8.98
C VAL A 18 15.43 -4.72 8.74
N VAL A 19 15.26 -3.71 9.60
CA VAL A 19 15.97 -2.42 9.49
C VAL A 19 17.48 -2.61 9.66
N GLY A 20 17.91 -3.40 10.64
CA GLY A 20 19.31 -3.72 10.89
C GLY A 20 19.94 -4.48 9.72
N ALA A 21 19.24 -5.47 9.17
CA ALA A 21 19.68 -6.18 7.97
C ALA A 21 19.81 -5.24 6.76
N ALA A 22 18.86 -4.32 6.57
CA ALA A 22 18.93 -3.34 5.48
C ALA A 22 20.13 -2.39 5.62
N ILE A 23 20.40 -1.89 6.84
CA ILE A 23 21.57 -1.03 7.12
C ILE A 23 22.87 -1.80 6.91
N PHE A 24 22.94 -3.06 7.36
CA PHE A 24 24.11 -3.92 7.14
C PHE A 24 24.37 -4.14 5.64
N LEU A 25 23.31 -4.44 4.88
CA LEU A 25 23.41 -4.65 3.44
C LEU A 25 23.85 -3.37 2.72
N ALA A 26 23.29 -2.22 3.08
CA ALA A 26 23.65 -0.92 2.52
C ALA A 26 25.12 -0.57 2.82
N GLY A 27 25.56 -0.76 4.07
CA GLY A 27 26.95 -0.57 4.48
C GLY A 27 27.92 -1.48 3.72
N PHE A 28 27.56 -2.75 3.53
CA PHE A 28 28.34 -3.70 2.75
C PHE A 28 28.44 -3.31 1.26
N VAL A 29 27.33 -2.86 0.66
CA VAL A 29 27.30 -2.40 -0.75
C VAL A 29 28.12 -1.12 -0.94
N LEU A 30 28.01 -0.15 -0.03
CA LEU A 30 28.81 1.09 -0.07
C LEU A 30 30.31 0.82 0.07
N GLN A 31 30.68 -0.15 0.92
CA GLN A 31 32.05 -0.59 1.09
C GLN A 31 32.59 -1.32 -0.15
N LYS A 32 31.78 -2.17 -0.79
CA LYS A 32 32.12 -2.80 -2.08
C LYS A 32 32.25 -1.80 -3.24
N ARG A 33 31.53 -0.67 -3.19
CA ARG A 33 31.60 0.38 -4.21
C ARG A 33 32.78 1.34 -4.03
N GLY A 34 33.59 1.18 -2.98
CA GLY A 34 34.81 1.97 -2.78
C GLY A 34 34.59 3.47 -2.51
N VAL A 35 33.36 3.88 -2.21
CA VAL A 35 32.96 5.30 -2.07
C VAL A 35 33.39 5.88 -0.71
N LEU A 36 33.73 5.03 0.28
CA LEU A 36 34.18 5.43 1.61
C LEU A 36 35.69 5.18 1.76
N PRO A 37 36.53 6.22 1.76
CA PRO A 37 37.94 6.10 2.13
C PRO A 37 38.06 5.94 3.64
N GLY A 38 38.01 4.71 4.15
CA GLY A 38 38.11 4.44 5.58
C GLY A 38 38.20 2.95 5.92
N ARG A 39 38.81 2.63 7.08
CA ARG A 39 39.00 1.25 7.57
C ARG A 39 37.67 0.48 7.55
N PRO A 40 37.58 -0.66 6.86
CA PRO A 40 36.32 -1.38 6.70
C PRO A 40 35.69 -1.83 8.03
N LEU A 41 36.52 -2.04 9.05
CA LEU A 41 36.08 -2.32 10.42
C LEU A 41 35.22 -1.19 11.03
N ALA A 42 35.52 0.09 10.77
CA ALA A 42 34.80 1.19 11.39
C ALA A 42 33.35 1.26 10.90
N VAL A 43 33.12 1.00 9.61
CA VAL A 43 31.77 0.94 9.02
C VAL A 43 30.99 -0.26 9.57
N LEU A 44 31.65 -1.40 9.73
CA LEU A 44 31.07 -2.59 10.35
C LEU A 44 30.68 -2.36 11.81
N VAL A 45 31.52 -1.67 12.59
CA VAL A 45 31.23 -1.32 13.99
C VAL A 45 30.08 -0.31 14.07
N VAL A 46 30.07 0.75 13.25
CA VAL A 46 29.00 1.76 13.24
C VAL A 46 27.64 1.16 12.84
N THR A 47 27.64 0.20 11.91
CA THR A 47 26.42 -0.51 11.50
C THR A 47 25.97 -1.60 12.48
N ALA A 48 26.90 -2.19 13.25
CA ALA A 48 26.59 -3.19 14.27
C ALA A 48 26.05 -2.58 15.58
N ILE A 49 26.49 -1.37 15.96
CA ILE A 49 26.01 -0.66 17.15
C ILE A 49 24.47 -0.58 17.24
N PRO A 50 23.72 -0.14 16.22
CA PRO A 50 22.26 -0.08 16.32
C PRO A 50 21.60 -1.46 16.45
N VAL A 51 22.20 -2.52 15.90
CA VAL A 51 21.72 -3.90 16.04
C VAL A 51 21.91 -4.39 17.48
N VAL A 52 23.09 -4.16 18.06
CA VAL A 52 23.43 -4.57 19.42
C VAL A 52 22.64 -3.76 20.46
N VAL A 53 22.52 -2.44 20.29
CA VAL A 53 21.72 -1.57 21.15
C VAL A 53 20.25 -2.00 21.16
N CYS A 54 19.74 -2.53 20.05
CA CYS A 54 18.36 -3.03 20.00
C CYS A 54 18.17 -4.39 20.70
N LEU A 55 19.19 -5.24 20.77
CA LEU A 55 19.11 -6.50 21.54
C LEU A 55 19.04 -6.24 23.04
N ILE A 56 19.72 -5.20 23.53
CA ILE A 56 19.87 -4.93 24.97
C ILE A 56 18.62 -4.23 25.55
N ARG A 57 17.97 -3.32 24.81
CA ARG A 57 16.73 -2.64 25.27
C ARG A 57 15.69 -2.39 24.17
N PRO A 58 14.79 -3.36 23.90
CA PRO A 58 13.73 -3.20 22.90
C PRO A 58 12.68 -2.13 23.26
N MET A 59 12.56 -1.73 24.53
CA MET A 59 11.57 -0.74 24.97
C MET A 59 11.78 0.67 24.41
N TRP A 60 13.04 1.07 24.15
CA TRP A 60 13.33 2.37 23.51
C TRP A 60 12.87 2.42 22.04
N PHE A 61 12.92 1.29 21.35
CA PHE A 61 12.49 1.18 19.96
C PHE A 61 10.96 1.13 19.79
N ARG A 62 10.18 1.01 20.88
CA ARG A 62 8.72 1.08 20.84
C ARG A 62 8.22 2.41 20.27
N GLY A 63 8.87 3.53 20.63
CA GLY A 63 8.53 4.85 20.12
C GLY A 63 8.79 4.99 18.61
N PHE A 64 9.95 4.47 18.16
CA PHE A 64 10.33 4.47 16.75
C PHE A 64 9.44 3.59 15.89
N TYR A 65 9.12 2.37 16.36
CA TYR A 65 8.16 1.48 15.69
C TYR A 65 6.80 2.14 15.54
N ARG A 66 6.30 2.80 16.59
CA ARG A 66 5.01 3.50 16.57
C ARG A 66 5.01 4.65 15.56
N ALA A 67 6.05 5.46 15.54
CA ALA A 67 6.20 6.56 14.59
C ALA A 67 6.28 6.04 13.15
N GLY A 68 7.17 5.08 12.89
CA GLY A 68 7.37 4.49 11.55
C GLY A 68 6.13 3.79 11.02
N THR A 69 5.46 2.99 11.84
CA THR A 69 4.23 2.28 11.44
C THR A 69 3.08 3.25 11.17
N THR A 70 2.96 4.31 11.97
CA THR A 70 1.92 5.34 11.77
C THR A 70 2.20 6.15 10.50
N ALA A 71 3.45 6.52 10.26
CA ALA A 71 3.86 7.19 9.03
C ALA A 71 3.59 6.30 7.81
N GLY A 72 4.00 5.03 7.86
CA GLY A 72 3.74 4.06 6.80
C GLY A 72 2.25 3.86 6.51
N PHE A 73 1.40 3.86 7.55
CA PHE A 73 -0.05 3.79 7.39
C PHE A 73 -0.61 5.02 6.64
N HIS A 74 -0.18 6.23 7.01
CA HIS A 74 -0.62 7.44 6.32
C HIS A 74 -0.12 7.50 4.88
N VAL A 75 1.14 7.14 4.64
CA VAL A 75 1.69 7.03 3.28
C VAL A 75 0.88 6.02 2.47
N GLY A 76 0.58 4.84 3.03
CA GLY A 76 -0.23 3.82 2.39
C GLY A 76 -1.64 4.33 2.02
N GLN A 77 -2.27 5.13 2.88
CA GLN A 77 -3.56 5.76 2.57
C GLN A 77 -3.47 6.75 1.41
N VAL A 78 -2.43 7.58 1.39
CA VAL A 78 -2.22 8.56 0.30
C VAL A 78 -1.93 7.84 -1.00
N VAL A 79 -1.01 6.87 -0.99
CA VAL A 79 -0.66 6.06 -2.16
C VAL A 79 -1.87 5.28 -2.68
N GLY A 80 -2.67 4.68 -1.80
CA GLY A 80 -3.89 3.99 -2.18
C GLY A 80 -4.90 4.91 -2.88
N LYS A 81 -5.09 6.14 -2.37
CA LYS A 81 -5.95 7.15 -3.02
C LYS A 81 -5.39 7.56 -4.38
N ILE A 82 -4.09 7.84 -4.46
CA ILE A 82 -3.44 8.22 -5.73
C ILE A 82 -3.58 7.09 -6.75
N LEU A 83 -3.30 5.85 -6.36
CA LEU A 83 -3.43 4.68 -7.23
C LEU A 83 -4.86 4.54 -7.75
N LEU A 84 -5.87 4.71 -6.88
CA LEU A 84 -7.27 4.64 -7.28
C LEU A 84 -7.65 5.76 -8.25
N ILE A 85 -7.18 6.99 -8.01
CA ILE A 85 -7.39 8.13 -8.92
C ILE A 85 -6.75 7.86 -10.28
N VAL A 86 -5.50 7.39 -10.29
CA VAL A 86 -4.77 7.07 -11.53
C VAL A 86 -5.47 5.94 -12.28
N LEU A 87 -5.85 4.86 -11.61
CA LEU A 87 -6.59 3.76 -12.23
C LEU A 87 -7.91 4.27 -12.83
N PHE A 88 -8.64 5.12 -12.11
CA PHE A 88 -9.89 5.67 -12.61
C PHE A 88 -9.70 6.58 -13.82
N LEU A 89 -8.73 7.49 -13.78
CA LEU A 89 -8.52 8.47 -14.84
C LEU A 89 -7.78 7.90 -16.05
N VAL A 90 -6.86 6.98 -15.87
CA VAL A 90 -5.99 6.45 -16.93
C VAL A 90 -6.53 5.15 -17.53
N VAL A 91 -7.30 4.36 -16.77
CA VAL A 91 -7.84 3.09 -17.26
C VAL A 91 -9.34 3.20 -17.50
N LEU A 92 -10.12 3.49 -16.44
CA LEU A 92 -11.59 3.44 -16.52
C LEU A 92 -12.17 4.55 -17.40
N THR A 93 -11.68 5.79 -17.25
CA THR A 93 -12.18 6.96 -17.98
C THR A 93 -11.97 6.85 -19.49
N PRO A 94 -10.75 6.57 -20.00
CA PRO A 94 -10.54 6.41 -21.44
C PRO A 94 -11.24 5.15 -21.97
N MET A 95 -11.36 4.07 -21.19
CA MET A 95 -12.16 2.92 -21.60
C MET A 95 -13.63 3.30 -21.79
N GLY A 96 -14.18 4.12 -20.91
CA GLY A 96 -15.52 4.69 -21.06
C GLY A 96 -15.66 5.59 -22.29
N TRP A 97 -14.66 6.41 -22.59
CA TRP A 97 -14.63 7.21 -23.83
C TRP A 97 -14.53 6.33 -25.07
N LEU A 98 -13.70 5.29 -25.06
CA LEU A 98 -13.56 4.35 -26.16
C LEU A 98 -14.88 3.62 -26.45
N LEU A 99 -15.60 3.20 -25.41
CA LEU A 99 -16.94 2.61 -25.53
C LEU A 99 -17.96 3.60 -26.11
N ARG A 100 -17.88 4.88 -25.73
CA ARG A 100 -18.73 5.94 -26.30
C ARG A 100 -18.41 6.19 -27.78
N PHE A 101 -17.14 6.25 -28.16
CA PHE A 101 -16.72 6.38 -29.56
C PHE A 101 -17.12 5.16 -30.40
N ALA A 102 -17.08 3.95 -29.81
CA ALA A 102 -17.59 2.73 -30.43
C ALA A 102 -19.13 2.67 -30.51
N GLY A 103 -19.85 3.73 -30.10
CA GLY A 103 -21.31 3.81 -30.17
C GLY A 103 -22.06 2.93 -29.17
N LYS A 104 -21.36 2.25 -28.26
CA LYS A 104 -21.95 1.34 -27.27
C LYS A 104 -22.54 2.13 -26.11
N ASP A 105 -23.86 2.28 -26.11
CA ASP A 105 -24.60 2.85 -24.98
C ASP A 105 -24.97 1.76 -23.96
N LEU A 106 -23.99 1.32 -23.17
CA LEU A 106 -24.19 0.27 -22.15
C LEU A 106 -25.19 0.67 -21.06
N LEU A 107 -25.36 1.98 -20.81
CA LEU A 107 -26.27 2.49 -19.79
C LEU A 107 -27.66 2.84 -20.36
N ASN A 108 -27.93 2.65 -21.66
CA ASN A 108 -29.15 3.15 -22.33
C ASN A 108 -29.45 4.61 -21.94
N ARG A 109 -28.41 5.45 -21.92
CA ARG A 109 -28.52 6.85 -21.48
C ARG A 109 -29.14 7.75 -22.52
N LYS A 110 -29.20 7.32 -23.80
CA LYS A 110 -29.93 8.02 -24.85
C LYS A 110 -31.44 7.97 -24.54
N ARG A 111 -32.06 9.15 -24.42
CA ARG A 111 -33.52 9.28 -24.33
C ARG A 111 -34.14 8.70 -25.61
N LYS A 112 -35.07 7.77 -25.43
CA LYS A 112 -35.89 7.20 -26.50
C LYS A 112 -37.23 7.94 -26.47
N PRO A 113 -37.48 8.91 -27.36
CA PRO A 113 -38.71 9.71 -27.35
C PRO A 113 -39.98 8.86 -27.59
N ASP A 114 -39.88 7.77 -28.34
CA ASP A 114 -40.99 6.84 -28.60
C ASP A 114 -41.13 5.69 -27.56
N ALA A 115 -40.33 5.69 -26.49
CA ALA A 115 -40.42 4.63 -25.50
C ALA A 115 -41.61 4.85 -24.55
N ARG A 116 -42.60 3.95 -24.61
CA ARG A 116 -43.76 3.94 -23.67
C ARG A 116 -43.35 3.79 -22.20
N SER A 117 -42.18 3.20 -21.92
CA SER A 117 -41.68 2.97 -20.56
C SER A 117 -40.19 2.63 -20.58
N TYR A 118 -39.45 3.12 -19.57
CA TYR A 118 -38.03 2.76 -19.34
C TYR A 118 -37.87 1.56 -18.39
N TRP A 119 -38.97 1.04 -17.85
CA TRP A 119 -38.96 -0.12 -16.96
C TRP A 119 -38.47 -1.35 -17.72
N ARG A 120 -37.41 -1.99 -17.22
CA ARG A 120 -36.99 -3.31 -17.68
C ARG A 120 -37.73 -4.37 -16.88
N PRO A 121 -38.25 -5.44 -17.52
CA PRO A 121 -38.84 -6.54 -16.77
C PRO A 121 -37.79 -7.11 -15.82
N SER A 122 -38.19 -7.32 -14.57
CA SER A 122 -37.35 -8.03 -13.60
C SER A 122 -37.02 -9.39 -14.18
N LYS A 123 -35.76 -9.82 -14.11
CA LYS A 123 -35.41 -11.21 -14.43
C LYS A 123 -36.24 -12.09 -13.51
N ASN A 124 -36.79 -13.20 -14.03
CA ASN A 124 -37.53 -14.15 -13.22
C ASN A 124 -36.65 -14.56 -12.04
N ALA A 125 -37.00 -14.03 -10.86
CA ALA A 125 -36.35 -14.32 -9.60
C ALA A 125 -36.36 -15.84 -9.45
N SER A 126 -35.17 -16.43 -9.28
CA SER A 126 -35.10 -17.84 -8.94
C SER A 126 -35.81 -18.03 -7.60
N HIS A 127 -36.28 -19.24 -7.30
CA HIS A 127 -37.09 -19.51 -6.11
C HIS A 127 -36.42 -19.03 -4.80
N PHE A 128 -35.09 -18.91 -4.78
CA PHE A 128 -34.29 -18.44 -3.66
C PHE A 128 -34.23 -16.91 -3.51
N ASP A 129 -34.46 -16.14 -4.58
CA ASP A 129 -34.42 -14.67 -4.54
C ASP A 129 -35.71 -14.05 -3.96
N ARG A 130 -36.74 -14.88 -3.67
CA ARG A 130 -38.04 -14.43 -3.12
C ARG A 130 -38.16 -14.58 -1.60
N GLN A 131 -37.13 -15.10 -0.93
CA GLN A 131 -37.18 -15.43 0.51
C GLN A 131 -36.64 -14.34 1.45
N PHE A 132 -36.11 -13.24 0.90
CA PHE A 132 -35.63 -12.07 1.63
C PHE A 132 -36.30 -10.81 1.08
#